data_AF-A0A7X4HW62-F1
#
_entry.id   AF-A0A7X4HW62-F1
#
_cell.length_a   1.000
_cell.length_b   1.000
_cell.length_c   1.000
_cell.angle_alpha   90.00
_cell.angle_beta   90.00
_cell.angle_gamma   90.00
#
_symmetry.space_group_name_H-M   'P 1'
#
loop_
_entity.id
_entity.type
_entity.pdbx_description
1 polymer ?
#
loop_
_entity_poly.entity_id
_entity_poly.type
_entity_poly.pdbx_seq_one_letter_code
_entity_poly.pdbx_strand_id
1 'polypeptide(L)'
;MRIVAAMSGGVDSSVAAALLAADGHDVVGLSMQLYDQRGGTQSFGSCCTLDDLHDARRVARRIGIPHYIVNFERQFDERVISPFVQEYAAARTPIPCVRCNSDLKFASLLDRAVGFDAEQVATGHYARVETVPAAGGAGPRGPPPRAPPQGGGGGRGDPPPNPHGAPPGAPR
;
A
#
# COMPACT_ATOMS: atom_id res chain seq x y z
N MET A 1 -5.06 24.04 0.16
CA MET A 1 -3.77 23.35 0.23
C MET A 1 -3.58 22.45 -0.96
N ARG A 2 -2.34 22.30 -1.40
CA ARG A 2 -1.95 21.39 -2.46
C ARG A 2 -1.57 20.04 -1.88
N ILE A 3 -2.13 18.95 -2.42
CA ILE A 3 -2.00 17.59 -1.87
C ILE A 3 -1.57 16.63 -2.95
N VAL A 4 -0.52 15.85 -2.67
CA VAL A 4 -0.15 14.73 -3.52
C VAL A 4 -0.88 13.46 -3.05
N ALA A 5 -1.69 12.88 -3.92
CA ALA A 5 -2.37 11.62 -3.67
C ALA A 5 -1.60 10.45 -4.29
N ALA A 6 -1.15 9.50 -3.48
CA ALA A 6 -0.55 8.26 -3.97
C ALA A 6 -1.66 7.33 -4.52
N MET A 7 -1.69 7.18 -5.85
CA MET A 7 -2.71 6.42 -6.58
C MET A 7 -2.13 5.10 -7.10
N SER A 8 -2.58 3.98 -6.52
CA SER A 8 -2.11 2.64 -6.91
C SER A 8 -2.92 2.00 -8.04
N GLY A 9 -3.97 2.68 -8.54
CA GLY A 9 -4.96 2.10 -9.46
C GLY A 9 -6.14 1.43 -8.73
N GLY A 10 -5.96 1.11 -7.44
CA GLY A 10 -7.02 0.55 -6.61
C GLY A 10 -8.09 1.56 -6.21
N VAL A 11 -9.24 1.03 -5.81
CA VAL A 11 -10.43 1.81 -5.40
C VAL A 11 -10.13 2.76 -4.25
N ASP A 12 -9.42 2.31 -3.22
CA ASP A 12 -9.23 3.09 -2.00
C ASP A 12 -8.45 4.39 -2.28
N SER A 13 -7.35 4.28 -3.02
CA SER A 13 -6.56 5.44 -3.43
C SER A 13 -7.31 6.36 -4.39
N SER A 14 -8.18 5.79 -5.23
CA SER A 14 -9.03 6.52 -6.17
C SER A 14 -10.10 7.34 -5.45
N VAL A 15 -10.77 6.74 -4.48
CA VAL A 15 -11.78 7.39 -3.64
C VAL A 15 -11.14 8.46 -2.77
N ALA A 16 -9.97 8.18 -2.17
CA ALA A 16 -9.24 9.18 -1.39
C ALA A 16 -8.91 10.44 -2.22
N ALA A 17 -8.40 10.27 -3.44
CA ALA A 17 -8.14 11.40 -4.34
C ALA A 17 -9.42 12.15 -4.75
N ALA A 18 -10.49 11.40 -5.04
CA ALA A 18 -11.78 11.98 -5.42
C ALA A 18 -12.42 12.81 -4.29
N LEU A 19 -12.36 12.32 -3.05
CA LEU A 19 -12.87 13.04 -1.88
C LEU A 19 -12.10 14.34 -1.66
N LEU A 20 -10.77 14.32 -1.72
CA LEU A 20 -9.96 15.53 -1.57
C LEU A 20 -10.24 16.56 -2.67
N ALA A 21 -10.44 16.11 -3.92
CA ALA A 21 -10.80 17.00 -5.01
C ALA A 21 -12.22 17.58 -4.83
N ALA A 22 -13.18 16.78 -4.36
CA ALA A 22 -14.53 17.22 -4.06
C ALA A 22 -14.58 18.23 -2.90
N ASP A 23 -13.68 18.11 -1.93
CA ASP A 23 -13.49 19.06 -0.83
C ASP A 23 -12.79 20.37 -1.27
N GLY A 24 -12.46 20.50 -2.56
CA GLY A 24 -11.88 21.71 -3.14
C GLY A 24 -10.37 21.85 -2.97
N HIS A 25 -9.67 20.77 -2.62
CA HIS A 25 -8.20 20.77 -2.59
C HIS A 25 -7.58 20.75 -3.98
N ASP A 26 -6.37 21.31 -4.10
CA ASP A 26 -5.55 21.22 -5.30
C ASP A 26 -4.79 19.88 -5.27
N VAL A 27 -5.35 18.86 -5.92
CA VAL A 27 -4.84 17.49 -5.84
C VAL A 27 -3.99 17.14 -7.05
N VAL A 28 -2.83 16.51 -6.81
CA VAL A 28 -1.98 15.91 -7.83
C VAL A 28 -1.87 14.40 -7.57
N GLY A 29 -2.28 13.58 -8.53
CA GLY A 29 -2.13 12.13 -8.43
C GLY A 29 -0.72 11.68 -8.79
N LEU A 30 -0.11 10.79 -7.99
CA LEU A 30 1.16 10.13 -8.32
C LEU A 30 1.01 8.62 -8.24
N SER A 31 1.44 7.92 -9.29
CA SER A 31 1.61 6.47 -9.27
C SER A 31 3.08 6.11 -9.24
N MET A 32 3.40 5.03 -8.53
CA MET A 32 4.76 4.52 -8.38
C MET A 32 4.95 3.30 -9.28
N GLN A 33 5.89 3.38 -10.22
CA GLN A 33 6.35 2.22 -10.96
C GLN A 33 7.49 1.57 -10.18
N LEU A 34 7.33 0.30 -9.78
CA LEU A 34 8.25 -0.40 -8.90
C LEU A 34 9.07 -1.50 -9.61
N TYR A 35 8.77 -1.82 -10.86
CA TYR A 35 9.50 -2.81 -11.66
C TYR A 35 9.43 -2.49 -13.16
N ASP A 36 10.43 -2.94 -13.91
CA ASP A 36 10.42 -2.88 -15.37
C ASP A 36 9.31 -3.79 -15.93
N GLN A 37 8.46 -3.19 -16.75
CA GLN A 37 7.33 -3.84 -17.40
C GLN A 37 7.70 -4.30 -18.82
N ARG A 38 8.94 -4.04 -19.27
CA ARG A 38 9.43 -4.40 -20.61
C ARG A 38 9.86 -5.86 -20.63
N GLY A 39 8.92 -6.77 -20.90
CA GLY A 39 9.22 -8.15 -21.30
C GLY A 39 8.80 -9.26 -20.33
N GLY A 40 8.05 -8.96 -19.26
CA GLY A 40 7.50 -9.99 -18.37
C GLY A 40 6.20 -10.58 -18.89
N THR A 41 6.12 -11.91 -19.01
CA THR A 41 4.83 -12.63 -19.03
C THR A 41 4.01 -12.20 -17.82
N GLN A 42 2.78 -11.73 -18.06
CA GLN A 42 1.80 -11.41 -17.02
C GLN A 42 1.68 -12.61 -16.07
N SER A 43 2.23 -12.49 -14.85
CA SER A 43 2.07 -13.51 -13.81
C SER A 43 0.91 -13.10 -12.93
N PHE A 44 -0.04 -14.02 -12.72
CA PHE A 44 -1.11 -13.84 -11.75
C PHE A 44 -0.52 -13.41 -10.39
N GLY A 45 -0.98 -12.28 -9.84
CA GLY A 45 -0.58 -11.77 -8.53
C GLY A 45 0.46 -10.65 -8.48
N SER A 46 0.97 -10.16 -9.62
CA SER A 46 1.82 -8.97 -9.62
C SER A 46 0.98 -7.72 -9.35
N CYS A 47 0.93 -7.28 -8.09
CA CYS A 47 0.43 -5.95 -7.74
C CYS A 47 1.32 -4.89 -8.42
N CYS A 48 0.75 -3.84 -9.05
CA CYS A 48 1.42 -2.77 -9.80
C CYS A 48 1.70 -3.05 -11.29
N THR A 49 0.75 -3.66 -11.99
CA THR A 49 0.82 -3.87 -13.44
C THR A 49 0.73 -2.56 -14.22
N LEU A 50 1.08 -2.59 -15.52
CA LEU A 50 0.74 -1.51 -16.46
C LEU A 50 -0.75 -1.12 -16.40
N ASP A 51 -1.63 -2.09 -16.13
CA ASP A 51 -3.07 -1.86 -16.02
C ASP A 51 -3.41 -1.01 -14.79
N ASP A 52 -2.78 -1.26 -13.64
CA ASP A 52 -2.97 -0.45 -12.42
C ASP A 52 -2.59 1.03 -12.65
N LEU A 53 -1.50 1.26 -13.40
CA LEU A 53 -1.07 2.61 -13.78
C LEU A 53 -2.06 3.28 -14.74
N HIS A 54 -2.62 2.51 -15.68
CA HIS A 54 -3.68 2.98 -16.57
C HIS A 54 -4.97 3.30 -15.80
N ASP A 55 -5.34 2.48 -14.83
CA ASP A 55 -6.53 2.65 -14.00
C ASP A 55 -6.43 3.95 -13.19
N ALA A 56 -5.29 4.17 -12.53
CA ALA A 56 -5.02 5.42 -11.82
C ALA A 56 -5.14 6.64 -12.75
N ARG A 57 -4.58 6.56 -13.95
CA ARG A 57 -4.67 7.62 -14.95
C ARG A 57 -6.10 7.87 -15.42
N ARG A 58 -6.90 6.82 -15.64
CA ARG A 58 -8.31 6.94 -16.06
C ARG A 58 -9.15 7.60 -14.96
N VAL A 59 -8.95 7.19 -13.71
CA VAL A 59 -9.61 7.81 -12.56
C VAL A 59 -9.22 9.28 -12.45
N ALA A 60 -7.93 9.61 -12.47
CA ALA A 60 -7.44 10.98 -12.37
C ALA A 60 -8.04 11.89 -13.45
N ARG A 61 -8.11 11.41 -14.70
CA ARG A 61 -8.79 12.12 -15.80
C ARG A 61 -10.27 12.34 -15.55
N ARG A 62 -10.96 11.37 -14.94
CA ARG A 62 -12.39 11.46 -14.67
C ARG A 62 -12.72 12.43 -13.54
N ILE A 63 -11.86 12.51 -12.51
CA ILE A 63 -12.02 13.46 -11.40
C ILE A 63 -11.42 14.83 -11.70
N GLY A 64 -10.69 14.98 -12.82
CA GLY A 64 -10.18 16.27 -13.29
C GLY A 64 -8.86 16.72 -12.64
N ILE A 65 -8.03 15.79 -12.18
CA ILE A 65 -6.74 16.11 -11.53
C ILE A 65 -5.54 15.75 -12.43
N PRO A 66 -4.41 16.48 -12.34
CA PRO A 66 -3.16 16.06 -12.97
C PRO A 66 -2.64 14.75 -12.35
N HIS A 67 -2.01 13.91 -13.17
CA HIS A 67 -1.48 12.61 -12.74
C HIS A 67 -0.12 12.31 -13.36
N TYR A 68 0.82 11.81 -12.55
CA TYR A 68 2.17 11.52 -13.00
C TYR A 68 2.67 10.11 -12.61
N ILE A 69 3.46 9.61 -13.56
CA ILE A 69 4.40 8.49 -13.58
C ILE A 69 5.68 8.69 -12.75
N VAL A 70 5.89 8.09 -11.57
CA VAL A 70 7.21 8.16 -10.90
C VAL A 70 7.87 6.78 -10.84
N ASN A 71 9.06 6.68 -11.42
CA ASN A 71 9.85 5.45 -11.37
C ASN A 71 10.62 5.36 -10.03
N PHE A 72 10.36 4.30 -9.28
CA PHE A 72 11.03 3.96 -8.03
C PHE A 72 11.59 2.52 -8.05
N GLU A 73 11.77 1.92 -9.23
CA GLU A 73 12.26 0.55 -9.39
C GLU A 73 13.57 0.32 -8.65
N ARG A 74 14.58 1.18 -8.86
CA ARG A 74 15.87 1.04 -8.19
C ARG A 74 15.74 1.13 -6.67
N GLN A 75 14.98 2.09 -6.17
CA GLN A 75 14.76 2.26 -4.74
C GLN A 75 13.97 1.08 -4.15
N PHE A 76 13.04 0.50 -4.91
CA PHE A 76 12.29 -0.70 -4.52
C PHE A 76 13.18 -1.92 -4.43
N ASP A 77 14.04 -2.12 -5.42
CA ASP A 77 15.00 -3.22 -5.40
C ASP A 77 15.97 -3.10 -4.22
N GLU A 78 16.62 -1.95 -4.08
CA GLU A 78 17.64 -1.71 -3.03
C GLU A 78 17.05 -1.77 -1.62
N ARG A 79 15.85 -1.21 -1.39
CA ARG A 79 15.30 -1.02 -0.03
C ARG A 79 14.30 -2.08 0.39
N VAL A 80 13.66 -2.79 -0.55
CA VAL A 80 12.62 -3.78 -0.23
C VAL A 80 13.02 -5.17 -0.69
N ILE A 81 13.35 -5.35 -1.97
CA ILE A 81 13.62 -6.68 -2.54
C ILE A 81 14.94 -7.26 -2.03
N SER A 82 16.04 -6.52 -2.13
CA SER A 82 17.36 -6.97 -1.68
C SER A 82 17.36 -7.39 -0.21
N PRO A 83 16.82 -6.59 0.74
CA PRO A 83 16.70 -7.02 2.14
C PRO A 83 15.75 -8.21 2.32
N PHE A 84 14.63 -8.25 1.61
CA PHE A 84 13.68 -9.37 1.67
C PHE A 84 14.34 -10.69 1.30
N VAL A 85 15.10 -10.72 0.19
CA VAL A 85 15.83 -11.91 -0.26
C VAL A 85 16.91 -12.32 0.75
N GLN A 86 17.67 -11.38 1.30
CA GLN A 86 18.70 -11.65 2.31
C GLN A 86 18.12 -12.27 3.59
N GLU A 87 16.97 -11.74 4.06
CA GLU A 87 16.27 -12.26 5.24
C GLU A 87 15.74 -13.68 5.01
N TYR A 88 15.16 -13.94 3.84
CA TYR A 88 14.72 -15.28 3.46
C TYR A 88 15.89 -16.27 3.34
N ALA A 89 17.00 -15.86 2.73
CA ALA A 89 18.22 -16.66 2.63
C ALA A 89 18.79 -17.02 4.02
N ALA A 90 18.55 -16.17 5.01
CA ALA A 90 18.91 -16.42 6.41
C ALA A 90 17.81 -17.15 7.21
N ALA A 91 16.87 -17.81 6.53
CA ALA A 91 15.77 -18.58 7.11
C ALA A 91 14.84 -17.76 8.05
N ARG A 92 14.72 -16.46 7.80
CA ARG A 92 13.75 -15.59 8.48
C ARG A 92 12.51 -15.37 7.63
N THR A 93 11.44 -14.90 8.25
CA THR A 93 10.18 -14.54 7.57
C THR A 93 9.98 -13.03 7.63
N PRO A 94 10.60 -12.27 6.70
CA PRO A 94 10.47 -10.81 6.66
C PRO A 94 9.08 -10.36 6.20
N ILE A 95 8.67 -9.17 6.63
CA ILE A 95 7.45 -8.51 6.15
C ILE A 95 7.84 -7.34 5.25
N PRO A 96 7.93 -7.52 3.92
CA PRO A 96 8.41 -6.48 3.00
C PRO A 96 7.47 -5.27 2.96
N CYS A 97 6.18 -5.47 3.25
CA CYS A 97 5.17 -4.41 3.25
C CYS A 97 5.47 -3.29 4.26
N VAL A 98 6.06 -3.63 5.42
CA VAL A 98 6.42 -2.63 6.44
C VAL A 98 7.52 -1.71 5.92
N ARG A 99 8.56 -2.28 5.31
CA ARG A 99 9.67 -1.52 4.70
C ARG A 99 9.21 -0.70 3.51
N CYS A 100 8.40 -1.29 2.62
CA CYS A 100 7.82 -0.59 1.48
C CYS A 100 7.01 0.64 1.91
N ASN A 101 6.24 0.54 3.00
CA ASN A 101 5.45 1.66 3.49
C ASN A 101 6.35 2.78 4.04
N SER A 102 7.30 2.45 4.92
CA SER A 102 8.18 3.42 5.56
C SER A 102 9.16 4.08 4.59
N ASP A 103 9.90 3.27 3.83
CA ASP A 103 11.09 3.71 3.09
C ASP A 103 10.77 4.23 1.68
N LEU A 104 9.67 3.76 1.09
CA LEU A 104 9.23 4.17 -0.24
C LEU A 104 7.98 5.02 -0.19
N LYS A 105 6.85 4.46 0.26
CA LYS A 105 5.56 5.14 0.13
C LYS A 105 5.49 6.43 0.93
N PHE A 106 6.12 6.52 2.09
CA PHE A 106 6.12 7.76 2.87
C PHE A 106 7.35 8.60 2.59
N ALA A 107 8.57 8.10 2.81
CA ALA A 107 9.77 8.92 2.64
C ALA A 107 9.92 9.42 1.18
N SER A 108 9.89 8.52 0.20
CA SER A 108 10.16 8.92 -1.20
C SER A 108 9.00 9.72 -1.81
N LEU A 109 7.76 9.46 -1.39
CA LEU A 109 6.60 10.19 -1.89
C LEU A 109 6.47 11.58 -1.24
N LEU A 110 6.84 11.72 0.03
CA LEU A 110 6.93 13.01 0.71
C LEU A 110 8.03 13.88 0.08
N ASP A 111 9.22 13.29 -0.16
CA ASP A 111 10.30 13.98 -0.88
C ASP A 111 9.85 14.44 -2.27
N ARG A 112 9.09 13.60 -2.98
CA ARG A 112 8.55 13.96 -4.29
C ARG A 112 7.47 15.03 -4.20
N ALA A 113 6.64 15.02 -3.15
CA ALA A 113 5.58 15.98 -2.91
C ALA A 113 6.10 17.41 -2.75
N VAL A 114 7.30 17.58 -2.15
CA VAL A 114 7.99 18.88 -2.10
C VAL A 114 8.21 19.45 -3.50
N GLY A 115 8.62 18.62 -4.47
CA GLY A 115 8.81 19.05 -5.86
C GLY A 115 7.52 19.39 -6.62
N PHE A 116 6.36 19.19 -5.99
CA PHE A 116 5.05 19.61 -6.49
C PHE A 116 4.45 20.75 -5.66
N ASP A 117 5.23 21.38 -4.77
CA ASP A 117 4.75 22.40 -3.83
C ASP A 117 3.54 21.93 -2.99
N ALA A 118 3.49 20.62 -2.69
CA ALA A 118 2.43 20.04 -1.90
C ALA A 118 2.76 20.09 -0.40
N GLU A 119 1.78 20.50 0.39
CA GLU A 119 1.88 20.62 1.85
C GLU A 119 1.64 19.27 2.53
N GLN A 120 0.91 18.36 1.86
CA GLN A 120 0.52 17.07 2.41
C GLN A 120 0.53 15.97 1.36
N VAL A 121 0.59 14.73 1.88
CA VAL A 121 0.45 13.49 1.12
C VAL A 121 -0.79 12.75 1.60
N ALA A 122 -1.55 12.21 0.66
CA ALA A 122 -2.68 11.34 0.92
C ALA A 122 -2.45 9.95 0.32
N THR A 123 -2.99 8.92 0.98
CA THR A 123 -2.96 7.54 0.51
C THR A 123 -4.30 6.87 0.79
N GLY A 124 -4.59 5.75 0.11
CA GLY A 124 -5.77 4.94 0.40
C GLY A 124 -5.67 4.04 1.64
N HIS A 125 -4.71 4.27 2.55
CA HIS A 125 -4.59 3.45 3.76
C HIS A 125 -5.74 3.74 4.73
N TYR A 126 -6.32 2.68 5.27
CA TYR A 126 -7.34 2.75 6.32
C TYR A 126 -6.70 3.05 7.69
N ALA A 127 -6.27 4.28 7.86
CA ALA A 127 -5.68 4.81 9.07
C ALA A 127 -6.18 6.23 9.34
N ARG A 128 -6.05 6.68 10.60
CA ARG A 128 -6.35 8.06 10.99
C ARG A 128 -5.12 8.66 11.66
N VAL A 129 -4.83 9.90 11.31
CA VAL A 129 -3.80 10.71 11.97
C VAL A 129 -4.49 11.59 12.98
N GLU A 130 -4.12 11.46 14.25
CA GLU A 130 -4.63 12.29 15.33
C GLU A 130 -3.49 13.11 15.90
N THR A 131 -3.64 14.44 15.90
CA THR A 131 -2.70 15.33 16.58
C THR A 131 -3.01 15.30 18.07
N VAL A 132 -2.18 14.63 18.85
CA VAL A 132 -2.27 14.70 20.30
C VAL A 132 -1.64 16.03 20.74
N PRO A 133 -2.36 16.91 21.47
CA PRO A 133 -1.75 18.10 22.05
C PRO A 133 -0.52 17.68 22.86
N ALA A 134 0.59 18.40 22.70
CA ALA A 134 1.76 18.17 23.53
C ALA A 134 1.33 18.32 24.99
N ALA A 135 1.23 17.20 25.71
CA ALA A 135 0.96 17.23 27.12
C ALA A 135 2.13 17.99 27.76
N GLY A 136 1.83 19.12 28.42
CA GLY A 136 2.82 19.80 29.24
C GLY A 136 3.47 18.77 30.17
N GLY A 137 4.75 18.49 29.94
CA GLY A 137 5.66 17.68 30.74
C GLY A 137 5.10 16.40 31.37
N ALA A 138 5.23 15.25 30.69
CA ALA A 138 5.50 13.95 31.33
C ALA A 138 5.83 12.86 30.30
N GLY A 139 7.13 12.66 30.03
CA GLY A 139 7.76 11.43 29.50
C GLY A 139 7.23 10.80 28.19
N PRO A 140 7.98 9.90 27.55
CA PRO A 140 7.46 9.12 26.44
C PRO A 140 6.34 8.22 26.97
N ARG A 141 5.09 8.50 26.56
CA ARG A 141 3.95 7.63 26.82
C ARG A 141 4.18 6.30 26.10
N GLY A 142 4.09 5.20 26.84
CA GLY A 142 4.17 3.84 26.29
C GLY A 142 3.14 3.60 25.20
N PRO A 143 3.25 2.49 24.45
CA PRO A 143 2.33 2.17 23.37
C PRO A 143 0.88 2.22 23.86
N PRO A 144 -0.07 2.66 23.01
CA PRO A 144 -1.47 2.71 23.38
C PRO A 144 -1.94 1.31 23.83
N PRO A 145 -2.88 1.24 24.81
CA PRO A 145 -3.40 -0.04 25.26
C PRO A 145 -3.97 -0.80 24.07
N ARG A 146 -3.60 -2.10 23.96
CA ARG A 146 -4.16 -2.98 22.93
C ARG A 146 -5.68 -2.97 23.04
N ALA A 147 -6.35 -2.88 21.90
CA ALA A 147 -7.79 -3.03 21.82
C ALA A 147 -8.22 -4.32 22.55
N PRO A 148 -9.36 -4.31 23.26
CA PRO A 148 -9.86 -5.51 23.93
C PRO A 148 -10.03 -6.64 22.90
N PRO A 149 -9.72 -7.89 23.27
CA PRO A 149 -9.92 -9.02 22.37
C PRO A 149 -11.40 -9.06 21.98
N GLN A 150 -11.67 -9.02 20.68
CA GLN A 150 -13.01 -9.32 20.17
C GLN A 150 -13.35 -10.73 20.66
N GLY A 151 -14.44 -10.85 21.41
CA GLY A 151 -14.88 -12.11 22.00
C GLY A 151 -14.96 -13.19 20.92
N GLY A 152 -14.06 -14.17 21.00
CA GLY A 152 -14.07 -15.34 20.16
C GLY A 152 -15.28 -16.20 20.50
N GLY A 153 -16.37 -16.01 19.76
CA GLY A 153 -17.45 -16.98 19.68
C GLY A 153 -16.90 -18.28 19.10
N GLY A 154 -16.48 -19.19 19.97
CA GLY A 154 -16.03 -20.53 19.62
C GLY A 154 -17.17 -21.36 19.06
N GLY A 155 -17.42 -21.26 17.76
CA GLY A 155 -18.10 -22.29 16.98
C GLY A 155 -17.05 -23.01 16.14
N ARG A 156 -16.69 -24.24 16.53
CA ARG A 156 -15.97 -25.16 15.62
C ARG A 156 -16.96 -25.53 14.52
N GLY A 157 -17.00 -24.76 13.44
CA GLY A 157 -17.64 -25.19 12.21
C GLY A 157 -16.79 -26.29 11.59
N ASP A 158 -17.40 -27.45 11.32
CA ASP A 158 -16.76 -28.51 10.57
C ASP A 158 -16.26 -27.99 9.21
N PRO A 159 -15.08 -28.43 8.74
CA PRO A 159 -14.60 -28.04 7.42
C PRO A 159 -15.58 -28.54 6.34
N PRO A 160 -15.87 -27.74 5.31
CA PRO A 160 -16.70 -28.19 4.20
C PRO A 160 -16.03 -29.39 3.48
N PRO A 161 -16.82 -30.35 2.96
CA PRO A 161 -16.27 -31.51 2.28
C PRO A 161 -15.51 -31.12 1.01
N ASN A 162 -14.35 -31.73 0.82
CA ASN A 162 -13.49 -31.56 -0.36
C ASN A 162 -14.22 -32.05 -1.63
N PRO A 163 -14.42 -31.20 -2.66
CA PRO A 163 -15.10 -31.60 -3.91
C PRO A 163 -14.24 -32.51 -4.82
N HIS A 164 -13.00 -32.82 -4.42
CA HIS A 164 -12.10 -33.70 -5.18
C HIS A 164 -11.73 -34.94 -4.34
N GLY A 165 -12.70 -35.81 -4.11
CA GLY A 165 -12.47 -37.13 -3.52
C GLY A 165 -11.91 -38.11 -4.55
N ALA A 166 -10.59 -38.29 -4.58
CA ALA A 166 -9.98 -39.50 -5.14
C ALA A 166 -10.07 -40.63 -4.10
N PRO A 167 -10.52 -41.85 -4.47
CA PRO A 167 -10.59 -42.96 -3.52
C PRO A 167 -9.18 -43.44 -3.12
N PRO A 168 -8.93 -43.76 -1.84
CA PRO A 168 -7.65 -44.27 -1.39
C PRO A 168 -7.52 -45.76 -1.75
N GLY A 169 -6.52 -46.15 -2.56
CA GLY A 169 -6.11 -47.55 -2.68
C GLY A 169 -5.67 -48.07 -4.06
N ALA A 170 -4.80 -47.39 -4.79
CA ALA A 170 -4.08 -48.00 -5.94
C ALA A 170 -2.57 -48.06 -5.64
N PRO A 171 -1.90 -49.20 -5.89
CA PRO A 171 -0.48 -49.40 -5.56
C PRO A 171 0.45 -48.53 -6.41
N ARG A 172 1.63 -48.25 -5.83
CA ARG A 172 2.68 -47.35 -6.32
C ARG A 172 3.22 -47.69 -7.70
#